data_AF-A0A060Z9Q3-F1
#
_entry.id   AF-A0A060Z9Q3-F1
#
_cell.length_a   1.000
_cell.length_b   1.000
_cell.length_c   1.000
_cell.angle_alpha   90.00
_cell.angle_beta   90.00
_cell.angle_gamma   90.00
#
_symmetry.space_group_name_H-M   'P 1'
#
loop_
_entity.id
_entity.type
_entity.pdbx_description
1 polymer ?
#
loop_
_entity_poly.entity_id
_entity_poly.type
_entity_poly.pdbx_seq_one_letter_code
_entity_poly.pdbx_strand_id
1 'polypeptide(L)'
;MVEQKEDELVYQAASPDEGALVTAARNFGFVFLSRTQDTITISEMDQEMTYEVLALLDFNSDRKRMSIILRFPDGRIRLYCKGADTVIYERLSPNSRHKEVTQTALDIFANQTLRTLCLCYKDISKQEFDAWAKKHKDASVAMGNREAALDRVYEQIENNLMVGHTPNTSINQVTSTM
;
A
#
# COMPACT_ATOMS: atom_id res chain seq x y z
N MET A 1 -3.14 -14.65 -2.08
CA MET A 1 -3.49 -15.54 -3.21
C MET A 1 -5.01 -15.62 -3.30
N VAL A 2 -5.57 -15.73 -4.49
CA VAL A 2 -7.01 -15.93 -4.69
C VAL A 2 -7.25 -17.39 -5.01
N GLU A 3 -8.12 -18.04 -4.27
CA GLU A 3 -8.62 -19.38 -4.58
C GLU A 3 -10.09 -19.30 -4.93
N GLN A 4 -10.50 -19.95 -6.01
CA GLN A 4 -11.91 -20.10 -6.36
C GLN A 4 -12.42 -21.42 -5.76
N LYS A 5 -13.34 -21.33 -4.81
CA LYS A 5 -13.97 -22.49 -4.16
C LYS A 5 -15.48 -22.34 -4.32
N GLU A 6 -16.12 -23.28 -5.01
CA GLU A 6 -17.59 -23.37 -5.11
C GLU A 6 -18.26 -22.03 -5.49
N ASP A 7 -17.73 -21.36 -6.52
CA ASP A 7 -18.14 -20.01 -7.01
C ASP A 7 -17.89 -18.83 -6.06
N GLU A 8 -17.18 -19.04 -4.94
CA GLU A 8 -16.71 -17.97 -4.06
C GLU A 8 -15.19 -17.72 -4.20
N LEU A 9 -14.82 -16.44 -4.28
CA LEU A 9 -13.43 -16.00 -4.18
C LEU A 9 -12.99 -16.02 -2.71
N VAL A 10 -12.02 -16.87 -2.38
CA VAL A 10 -11.42 -16.97 -1.06
C VAL A 10 -10.02 -16.33 -1.10
N TYR A 11 -9.78 -15.37 -0.21
CA TYR A 11 -8.51 -14.67 -0.11
C TYR A 11 -7.61 -15.32 0.94
N GLN A 12 -6.41 -15.74 0.53
CA GLN A 12 -5.33 -16.11 1.43
C GLN A 12 -4.37 -14.94 1.58
N ALA A 13 -4.27 -14.42 2.80
CA ALA A 13 -3.39 -13.31 3.17
C ALA A 13 -2.31 -13.78 4.15
N ALA A 14 -1.16 -13.09 4.14
CA ALA A 14 -0.06 -13.41 5.06
C ALA A 14 -0.35 -12.97 6.50
N SER A 15 -1.30 -12.04 6.67
CA SER A 15 -1.80 -11.63 7.99
C SER A 15 -3.33 -11.50 7.98
N PRO A 16 -3.99 -11.69 9.14
CA PRO A 16 -5.43 -11.50 9.28
C PRO A 16 -5.87 -10.07 8.94
N ASP A 17 -5.04 -9.07 9.27
CA ASP A 17 -5.34 -7.67 9.00
C ASP A 17 -5.39 -7.39 7.48
N GLU A 18 -4.50 -8.01 6.70
CA GLU A 18 -4.53 -7.95 5.23
C GLU A 18 -5.76 -8.66 4.65
N GLY A 19 -6.15 -9.80 5.22
CA GLY A 19 -7.36 -10.52 4.82
C GLY A 19 -8.62 -9.67 5.02
N ALA A 20 -8.72 -9.00 6.17
CA ALA A 20 -9.82 -8.08 6.47
C ALA A 20 -9.87 -6.90 5.49
N LEU A 21 -8.71 -6.31 5.14
CA LEU A 21 -8.59 -5.23 4.16
C LEU A 21 -9.11 -5.63 2.78
N VAL A 22 -8.68 -6.77 2.26
CA VAL A 22 -9.09 -7.25 0.92
C VAL A 22 -10.58 -7.63 0.92
N THR A 23 -11.07 -8.23 2.00
CA THR A 23 -12.48 -8.58 2.14
C THR A 23 -13.37 -7.34 2.18
N ALA A 24 -12.97 -6.31 2.94
CA ALA A 24 -13.67 -5.03 2.94
C ALA A 24 -13.69 -4.40 1.55
N ALA A 25 -12.55 -4.35 0.86
CA ALA A 25 -12.47 -3.80 -0.51
C ALA A 25 -13.43 -4.51 -1.47
N ARG A 26 -13.52 -5.86 -1.42
CA ARG A 26 -14.46 -6.64 -2.21
C ARG A 26 -15.92 -6.21 -1.95
N ASN A 27 -16.29 -6.01 -0.69
CA ASN A 27 -17.65 -5.60 -0.32
C ASN A 27 -18.01 -4.20 -0.84
N PHE A 28 -17.02 -3.39 -1.21
CA PHE A 28 -17.20 -2.07 -1.82
C PHE A 28 -17.00 -2.05 -3.34
N GLY A 29 -17.03 -3.21 -4.01
CA GLY A 29 -16.92 -3.30 -5.47
C GLY A 29 -15.49 -3.24 -6.00
N PHE A 30 -14.49 -3.43 -5.14
CA PHE A 30 -13.08 -3.56 -5.54
C PHE A 30 -12.62 -4.99 -5.32
N VAL A 31 -12.78 -5.84 -6.33
CA VAL A 31 -12.52 -7.28 -6.22
C VAL A 31 -11.10 -7.57 -6.67
N PHE A 32 -10.26 -8.09 -5.78
CA PHE A 32 -8.95 -8.61 -6.17
C PHE A 32 -9.13 -9.92 -6.95
N LEU A 33 -8.72 -9.95 -8.22
CA LEU A 33 -8.96 -11.09 -9.11
C LEU A 33 -7.74 -12.00 -9.19
N SER A 34 -6.57 -11.43 -9.53
CA SER A 34 -5.35 -12.20 -9.70
C SER A 34 -4.09 -11.36 -9.50
N ARG A 35 -2.98 -12.05 -9.28
CA ARG A 35 -1.64 -11.46 -9.19
C ARG A 35 -0.62 -12.41 -9.79
N THR A 36 0.25 -11.87 -10.63
CA THR A 36 1.48 -12.51 -11.08
C THR A 36 2.68 -11.84 -10.41
N GLN A 37 3.90 -12.18 -10.81
CA GLN A 37 5.09 -11.46 -10.35
C GLN A 37 5.07 -9.99 -10.80
N ASP A 38 4.55 -9.73 -12.01
CA ASP A 38 4.68 -8.44 -12.69
C ASP A 38 3.35 -7.70 -12.84
N THR A 39 2.22 -8.32 -12.46
CA THR A 39 0.89 -7.70 -12.61
C THR A 39 -0.05 -7.99 -11.46
N ILE A 40 -0.99 -7.06 -11.23
CA ILE A 40 -2.14 -7.22 -10.36
C ILE A 40 -3.39 -6.86 -11.17
N THR A 41 -4.39 -7.74 -11.16
CA THR A 41 -5.67 -7.49 -11.80
C THR A 41 -6.76 -7.40 -10.75
N ILE A 42 -7.55 -6.33 -10.81
CA ILE A 42 -8.70 -6.08 -9.94
C ILE A 42 -9.93 -5.71 -10.77
N SER A 43 -11.12 -6.08 -10.30
CA SER A 43 -12.37 -5.52 -10.81
C SER A 43 -12.72 -4.29 -9.98
N GLU A 44 -12.70 -3.12 -10.61
CA GLU A 44 -13.14 -1.84 -10.04
C GLU A 44 -14.54 -1.52 -10.54
N MET A 45 -15.56 -1.68 -9.70
CA MET A 45 -16.95 -1.39 -10.06
C MET A 45 -17.35 -2.10 -11.37
N ASP A 46 -17.06 -3.40 -11.43
CA ASP A 46 -17.30 -4.29 -12.58
C ASP A 46 -16.44 -4.00 -13.83
N GLN A 47 -15.39 -3.18 -13.71
CA GLN A 47 -14.40 -2.96 -14.76
C GLN A 47 -13.07 -3.60 -14.39
N GLU A 48 -12.59 -4.53 -15.23
CA GLU A 48 -11.29 -5.16 -15.02
C GLU A 48 -10.14 -4.19 -15.33
N MET A 49 -9.30 -3.96 -14.33
CA MET A 49 -8.13 -3.10 -14.39
C MET A 49 -6.88 -3.91 -14.06
N THR A 50 -5.92 -3.91 -14.97
CA THR A 50 -4.61 -4.56 -14.78
C THR A 50 -3.51 -3.52 -14.56
N TYR A 51 -2.79 -3.70 -13.47
CA TYR A 51 -1.70 -2.86 -13.01
C TYR A 51 -0.38 -3.58 -13.18
N GLU A 52 0.65 -2.90 -13.69
CA GLU A 52 2.02 -3.41 -13.71
C GLU A 52 2.65 -3.21 -12.32
N VAL A 53 3.25 -4.26 -11.76
CA VAL A 53 4.00 -4.20 -10.51
C VAL A 53 5.44 -3.82 -10.82
N LEU A 54 5.81 -2.59 -10.48
CA LEU A 54 7.15 -2.06 -10.75
C LEU A 54 8.15 -2.37 -9.63
N ALA A 55 7.69 -2.37 -8.39
CA ALA A 55 8.50 -2.75 -7.23
C ALA A 55 7.60 -3.10 -6.03
N LEU A 56 8.08 -4.04 -5.22
CA LEU A 56 7.52 -4.36 -3.91
C LEU A 56 8.57 -4.03 -2.84
N LEU A 57 8.20 -3.20 -1.87
CA LEU A 57 9.03 -2.83 -0.74
C LEU A 57 8.48 -3.54 0.48
N ASP A 58 9.04 -4.71 0.77
CA ASP A 58 8.49 -5.63 1.78
C ASP A 58 8.44 -5.04 3.19
N PHE A 59 7.54 -5.60 3.99
CA PHE A 59 7.49 -5.33 5.42
C PHE A 59 8.74 -5.89 6.11
N ASN A 60 9.35 -5.10 6.98
CA ASN A 60 10.25 -5.60 8.01
C ASN A 60 9.93 -4.94 9.35
N SER A 61 10.35 -5.60 10.44
CA SER A 61 10.06 -5.19 11.82
C SER A 61 10.61 -3.82 12.17
N ASP A 62 11.68 -3.40 11.49
CA ASP A 62 12.34 -2.12 11.70
C ASP A 62 11.59 -0.96 11.05
N ARG A 63 11.11 -1.15 9.81
CA ARG A 63 10.40 -0.14 9.02
C ARG A 63 8.92 -0.06 9.36
N LYS A 64 8.30 -1.15 9.81
CA LYS A 64 6.87 -1.25 10.22
C LYS A 64 5.87 -0.72 9.16
N ARG A 65 6.23 -0.87 7.89
CA ARG A 65 5.42 -0.48 6.73
C ARG A 65 5.76 -1.35 5.53
N MET A 66 4.86 -1.37 4.56
CA MET A 66 5.02 -2.05 3.29
C MET A 66 4.55 -1.12 2.17
N SER A 67 5.27 -1.11 1.05
CA SER A 67 4.86 -0.33 -0.12
C SER A 67 4.89 -1.15 -1.40
N ILE A 68 4.09 -0.72 -2.36
CA ILE A 68 4.08 -1.25 -3.72
C ILE A 68 4.07 -0.08 -4.69
N ILE A 69 4.84 -0.20 -5.76
CA ILE A 69 4.85 0.78 -6.86
C ILE A 69 4.18 0.13 -8.06
N LEU A 70 3.15 0.79 -8.57
CA LEU A 70 2.33 0.31 -9.68
C LEU A 70 2.40 1.26 -10.86
N ARG A 71 2.36 0.72 -12.08
CA ARG A 71 1.98 1.46 -13.29
C ARG A 71 0.52 1.18 -13.63
N PHE A 72 -0.22 2.24 -13.83
CA PHE A 72 -1.61 2.23 -14.28
C PHE A 72 -1.67 2.00 -15.79
N PRO A 73 -2.81 1.53 -16.34
CA PRO A 73 -3.01 1.41 -17.79
C PRO A 73 -2.77 2.72 -18.56
N ASP A 74 -3.06 3.87 -17.94
CA ASP A 74 -2.83 5.21 -18.51
C ASP A 74 -1.37 5.70 -18.40
N GLY A 75 -0.46 4.85 -17.89
CA GLY A 75 0.96 5.15 -17.75
C GLY A 75 1.35 5.89 -16.47
N ARG A 76 0.38 6.32 -15.63
CA ARG A 76 0.70 6.91 -14.33
C ARG A 76 1.43 5.91 -13.44
N ILE A 77 2.41 6.38 -12.68
CA ILE A 77 3.12 5.58 -11.69
C ILE A 77 2.72 6.08 -10.31
N ARG A 78 2.31 5.16 -9.44
CA ARG A 78 1.91 5.49 -8.08
C ARG A 78 2.51 4.49 -7.10
N LEU A 79 3.04 5.03 -6.01
CA LEU A 79 3.40 4.25 -4.83
C LEU A 79 2.20 4.25 -3.88
N TYR A 80 1.84 3.06 -3.40
CA TYR A 80 0.93 2.86 -2.28
C TYR A 80 1.72 2.33 -1.09
N CYS A 81 1.47 2.87 0.09
CA CYS A 81 2.14 2.47 1.32
C CYS A 81 1.11 2.26 2.44
N LYS A 82 1.26 1.14 3.16
CA LYS A 82 0.52 0.83 4.38
C LYS A 82 1.48 0.63 5.55
N GLY A 83 1.18 1.21 6.70
CA GLY A 83 2.04 1.08 7.88
C GLY A 83 1.42 1.62 9.16
N ALA A 84 2.19 1.53 10.25
CA ALA A 84 1.81 2.13 11.52
C ALA A 84 1.66 3.66 11.39
N ASP A 85 0.71 4.23 12.13
CA ASP A 85 0.42 5.66 12.18
C ASP A 85 1.67 6.53 12.38
N THR A 86 2.42 6.30 13.46
CA THR A 86 3.65 7.03 13.81
C THR A 86 4.65 7.04 12.65
N VAL A 87 4.86 5.89 11.99
CA VAL A 87 5.79 5.74 10.88
C VAL A 87 5.31 6.45 9.62
N ILE A 88 4.02 6.38 9.32
CA ILE A 88 3.46 7.04 8.14
C ILE A 88 3.47 8.56 8.31
N TYR A 89 3.10 9.08 9.49
CA TYR A 89 2.98 10.51 9.72
C TYR A 89 4.30 11.28 9.56
N GLU A 90 5.43 10.67 9.92
CA GLU A 90 6.77 11.22 9.68
C GLU A 90 7.10 11.41 8.18
N ARG A 91 6.41 10.68 7.30
CA ARG A 91 6.68 10.64 5.85
C ARG A 91 5.63 11.40 5.03
N LEU A 92 4.59 11.92 5.67
CA LEU A 92 3.53 12.64 4.99
C LEU A 92 3.99 14.02 4.54
N SER A 93 3.72 14.39 3.28
CA SER A 93 4.04 15.73 2.80
C SER A 93 3.23 16.79 3.57
N PRO A 94 3.81 17.99 3.79
CA PRO A 94 3.14 19.11 4.45
C PRO A 94 1.78 19.47 3.81
N ASN A 95 1.59 19.17 2.52
CA ASN A 95 0.39 19.51 1.75
C ASN A 95 -0.74 18.45 1.85
N SER A 96 -0.58 17.40 2.66
CA SER A 96 -1.61 16.36 2.80
C SER A 96 -2.86 16.93 3.49
N ARG A 97 -3.98 16.97 2.78
CA ARG A 97 -5.19 17.75 3.13
C ARG A 97 -6.05 17.17 4.26
N HIS A 98 -5.69 16.02 4.83
CA HIS A 98 -6.52 15.29 5.79
C HIS A 98 -5.76 14.83 7.05
N LYS A 99 -4.58 15.41 7.32
CA LYS A 99 -3.72 15.02 8.45
C LYS A 99 -4.45 15.10 9.79
N GLU A 100 -5.05 16.24 10.13
CA GLU A 100 -5.66 16.41 11.46
C GLU A 100 -6.90 15.52 11.66
N VAL A 101 -7.74 15.42 10.62
CA VAL A 101 -8.97 14.61 10.66
C VAL A 101 -8.63 13.13 10.80
N THR A 102 -7.66 12.64 10.03
CA THR A 102 -7.20 11.25 10.13
C THR A 102 -6.55 11.00 11.48
N GLN A 103 -5.76 11.94 12.04
CA GLN A 103 -5.13 11.76 13.35
C GLN A 103 -6.17 11.60 14.45
N THR A 104 -7.20 12.45 14.45
CA THR A 104 -8.28 12.38 15.42
C THR A 104 -9.01 11.04 15.36
N ALA A 105 -9.27 10.52 14.15
CA ALA A 105 -9.87 9.21 13.98
C ALA A 105 -8.99 8.07 14.52
N LEU A 106 -7.68 8.13 14.26
CA LEU A 106 -6.71 7.15 14.78
C LEU A 106 -6.69 7.14 16.31
N ASP A 107 -6.71 8.31 16.94
CA ASP A 107 -6.72 8.44 18.40
C ASP A 107 -8.00 7.83 19.01
N ILE A 108 -9.16 8.04 18.37
CA ILE A 108 -10.43 7.43 18.79
C ILE A 108 -10.35 5.90 18.73
N PHE A 109 -9.80 5.34 17.65
CA PHE A 109 -9.70 3.87 17.50
C PHE A 109 -8.67 3.25 18.42
N ALA A 110 -7.55 3.93 18.65
CA ALA A 110 -6.56 3.51 19.63
C ALA A 110 -7.17 3.45 21.04
N ASN A 111 -7.99 4.45 21.41
CA ASN A 111 -8.72 4.45 22.68
C ASN A 111 -9.75 3.31 22.79
N GLN A 112 -10.21 2.77 21.66
CA GLN A 112 -11.08 1.60 21.59
C GLN A 112 -10.29 0.28 21.44
N THR A 113 -8.96 0.31 21.58
CA THR A 113 -8.04 -0.84 21.45
C THR A 113 -8.07 -1.52 20.07
N LEU A 114 -8.53 -0.80 19.05
CA LEU A 114 -8.54 -1.29 17.67
C LEU A 114 -7.17 -1.16 17.03
N ARG A 115 -6.79 -2.14 16.21
CA ARG A 115 -5.59 -2.00 15.37
C ARG A 115 -5.87 -1.05 14.24
N THR A 116 -5.02 -0.03 14.12
CA THR A 116 -5.07 0.97 13.07
C THR A 116 -3.91 0.77 12.11
N LEU A 117 -4.17 0.98 10.82
CA LEU A 117 -3.15 1.11 9.79
C LEU A 117 -3.43 2.38 8.99
N CYS A 118 -2.37 3.10 8.65
CA CYS A 118 -2.45 4.25 7.76
C CYS A 118 -2.17 3.81 6.33
N LEU A 119 -3.07 4.20 5.42
CA LEU A 119 -2.89 4.06 3.98
C LEU A 119 -2.52 5.41 3.38
N CYS A 120 -1.50 5.42 2.55
CA CYS A 120 -1.04 6.62 1.88
C CYS A 120 -0.54 6.30 0.47
N TYR A 121 -0.42 7.33 -0.35
CA TYR A 121 0.04 7.20 -1.72
C TYR A 121 0.92 8.37 -2.13
N LYS A 122 1.68 8.17 -3.21
CA LYS A 122 2.43 9.22 -3.90
C LYS A 122 2.42 8.95 -5.38
N ASP A 123 2.01 9.94 -6.16
CA ASP A 123 2.24 9.94 -7.60
C ASP A 123 3.72 10.21 -7.88
N ILE A 124 4.33 9.36 -8.70
CA ILE A 124 5.75 9.40 -9.02
C ILE A 124 5.88 9.73 -10.50
N SER A 125 6.71 10.71 -10.82
CA SER A 125 7.02 10.99 -12.22
C SER A 125 7.85 9.86 -12.83
N LYS A 126 7.72 9.63 -14.14
CA LYS A 126 8.55 8.62 -14.83
C LYS A 126 10.05 8.84 -14.58
N GLN A 127 10.51 10.09 -14.62
CA GLN A 127 11.92 10.44 -14.38
C GLN A 127 12.39 10.09 -12.96
N GLU A 128 11.57 10.39 -11.95
CA GLU A 128 11.86 10.04 -10.55
C GLU A 128 11.92 8.52 -10.37
N PHE A 129 10.96 7.80 -10.94
CA PHE A 129 10.93 6.34 -10.89
C PHE A 129 12.14 5.72 -11.58
N ASP A 130 12.47 6.14 -12.80
CA ASP A 130 13.61 5.58 -13.56
C ASP A 130 14.94 5.79 -12.81
N ALA A 131 15.12 6.96 -12.20
CA ALA A 131 16.31 7.26 -11.39
C ALA A 131 16.36 6.41 -10.11
N TRP A 132 15.22 6.22 -9.44
CA TRP A 132 15.12 5.38 -8.26
C TRP A 132 15.32 3.89 -8.58
N ALA A 133 14.72 3.39 -9.67
CA ALA A 133 14.77 2.00 -10.10
C ALA A 133 16.21 1.54 -10.38
N LYS A 134 17.06 2.43 -10.92
CA LYS A 134 18.49 2.16 -11.08
C LYS A 134 19.17 1.91 -9.74
N LYS A 135 18.96 2.78 -8.75
CA LYS A 135 19.52 2.63 -7.39
C LYS A 135 18.99 1.38 -6.71
N HIS A 136 17.70 1.08 -6.88
CA HIS A 136 17.07 -0.11 -6.34
C HIS A 136 17.70 -1.39 -6.91
N LYS A 137 17.91 -1.43 -8.24
CA LYS A 137 18.59 -2.54 -8.89
C LYS A 137 20.01 -2.72 -8.34
N ASP A 138 20.78 -1.64 -8.25
CA ASP A 138 22.15 -1.68 -7.73
C ASP A 138 22.18 -2.18 -6.28
N ALA A 139 21.24 -1.75 -5.43
CA ALA A 139 21.11 -2.22 -4.05
C ALA A 139 20.68 -3.70 -3.98
N SER A 140 19.80 -4.16 -4.86
CA SER A 140 19.28 -5.53 -4.88
C SER A 140 20.34 -6.59 -5.22
N VAL A 141 21.36 -6.21 -5.99
CA VAL A 141 22.47 -7.09 -6.41
C VAL A 141 23.74 -6.89 -5.59
N ALA A 142 23.69 -6.08 -4.53
CA ALA A 142 24.86 -5.81 -3.69
C ALA A 142 25.34 -7.09 -2.98
N MET A 143 26.65 -7.35 -3.05
CA MET A 143 27.27 -8.56 -2.46
C MET A 143 27.34 -8.55 -0.92
N GLY A 144 27.15 -7.40 -0.28
CA GLY A 144 27.17 -7.25 1.18
C GLY A 144 26.33 -6.06 1.64
N ASN A 145 25.79 -6.13 2.86
CA ASN A 145 24.87 -5.12 3.42
C ASN A 145 23.64 -4.82 2.54
N ARG A 146 23.17 -5.83 1.78
CA ARG A 146 22.04 -5.72 0.84
C ARG A 146 20.78 -5.15 1.50
N GLU A 147 20.42 -5.67 2.67
CA GLU A 147 19.24 -5.23 3.42
C GLU A 147 19.32 -3.74 3.78
N ALA A 148 20.41 -3.32 4.43
CA ALA A 148 20.63 -1.91 4.76
C ALA A 148 20.74 -1.01 3.53
N ALA A 149 21.24 -1.52 2.39
CA ALA A 149 21.27 -0.78 1.13
C ALA A 149 19.88 -0.59 0.54
N LEU A 150 19.04 -1.63 0.55
CA LEU A 150 17.65 -1.56 0.13
C LEU A 150 16.84 -0.60 1.00
N ASP A 151 16.99 -0.68 2.32
CA ASP A 151 16.29 0.23 3.25
C ASP A 151 16.61 1.70 2.96
N ARG A 152 17.88 2.04 2.69
CA ARG A 152 18.26 3.40 2.29
C ARG A 152 17.65 3.84 0.97
N VAL A 153 17.43 2.92 0.04
CA VAL A 153 16.78 3.22 -1.24
C VAL A 153 15.26 3.34 -1.07
N TYR A 154 14.67 2.56 -0.18
CA TYR A 154 13.24 2.62 0.14
C TYR A 154 12.87 3.97 0.78
N GLU A 155 13.64 4.46 1.75
CA GLU A 155 13.42 5.78 2.38
C GLU A 155 13.47 6.94 1.36
N GLN A 156 14.23 6.80 0.27
CA GLN A 156 14.31 7.85 -0.77
C GLN A 156 13.03 8.03 -1.57
N ILE A 157 12.15 7.02 -1.64
CA ILE A 157 10.89 7.11 -2.40
C ILE A 157 9.66 7.20 -1.49
N GLU A 158 9.75 6.66 -0.28
CA GLU A 158 8.71 6.65 0.76
C GLU A 158 8.69 7.95 1.59
N ASN A 159 8.73 9.09 0.92
CA ASN A 159 8.59 10.41 1.53
C ASN A 159 7.62 11.26 0.73
N ASN A 160 7.15 12.35 1.34
CA ASN A 160 6.16 13.25 0.74
C ASN A 160 4.85 12.53 0.36
N LEU A 161 4.44 11.58 1.20
CA LEU A 161 3.24 10.77 1.01
C LEU A 161 1.98 11.59 1.29
N MET A 162 0.90 11.31 0.56
CA MET A 162 -0.44 11.84 0.79
C MET A 162 -1.26 10.81 1.55
N VAL A 163 -1.92 11.24 2.63
CA VAL A 163 -2.88 10.38 3.34
C VAL A 163 -4.01 10.03 2.39
N GLY A 164 -4.35 8.74 2.30
CA GLY A 164 -5.52 8.31 1.57
C GLY A 164 -6.78 8.89 2.19
N HIS A 165 -7.61 9.55 1.37
CA HIS A 165 -8.92 10.06 1.78
C HIS A 165 -9.95 9.57 0.78
N THR A 166 -10.95 8.82 1.23
CA THR A 166 -12.13 8.52 0.42
C THR A 166 -13.23 9.55 0.73
N PRO A 167 -13.68 10.37 -0.23
CA PRO A 167 -14.63 11.46 0.01
C PRO A 167 -16.07 11.03 0.32
N ASN A 168 -16.42 9.76 0.11
CA ASN A 168 -17.77 9.23 0.31
C ASN A 168 -17.70 7.84 0.96
N THR A 169 -18.43 7.70 2.07
CA THR A 169 -19.08 6.48 2.56
C THR A 169 -18.21 5.21 2.67
N SER A 170 -17.86 4.87 3.92
CA SER A 170 -17.60 3.50 4.41
C SER A 170 -16.26 2.80 4.11
N ILE A 171 -15.31 3.37 3.37
CA ILE A 171 -13.97 2.75 3.14
C ILE A 171 -12.85 3.35 4.01
N ASN A 172 -13.08 4.45 4.72
CA ASN A 172 -12.01 5.14 5.48
C ASN A 172 -11.42 4.35 6.66
N GLN A 173 -11.93 3.16 6.98
CA GLN A 173 -11.59 2.47 8.22
C GLN A 173 -11.67 0.97 7.98
N VAL A 174 -10.57 0.34 7.59
CA VAL A 174 -10.46 -1.09 7.86
C VAL A 174 -9.80 -1.25 9.21
N THR A 175 -10.64 -1.20 10.22
CA THR A 175 -10.35 -1.75 11.54
C THR A 175 -10.31 -3.26 11.38
N SER A 176 -9.16 -3.88 11.66
CA SER A 176 -9.13 -5.31 11.92
C SER A 176 -9.60 -5.51 13.36
N THR A 177 -10.88 -5.82 13.53
CA THR A 177 -11.39 -6.39 14.78
C THR A 177 -10.86 -7.81 14.85
N MET A 178 -9.96 -8.09 15.79
CA MET A 178 -9.81 -9.47 16.28
C MET A 178 -10.95 -9.78 17.24
#